data_AF-A0A946DTC5-F1
#
_entry.id   AF-A0A946DTC5-F1
#
_cell.length_a   1.000
_cell.length_b   1.000
_cell.length_c   1.000
_cell.angle_alpha   90.00
_cell.angle_beta   90.00
_cell.angle_gamma   90.00
#
_symmetry.space_group_name_H-M   'P 1'
#
loop_
_entity.id
_entity.type
_entity.pdbx_description
1 polymer ?
#
loop_
_entity_poly.entity_id
_entity_poly.type
_entity_poly.pdbx_seq_one_letter_code
_entity_poly.pdbx_strand_id
1 'polypeptide(L)'
;MKNFALECWDEGRVTVNRAFADSLRAHNLTTFDAIMNYTGGSIAKNVLRERTTTRIDLPETSGPKQAFFLKRHGPSPLKEYIKPWLRLTRPILGARNEWNAILAFHEIGIPTMIPVAIGESGRDSFLLTESIEGCRKLSHWVEDNAWTYK
;
A
#
# COMPACT_ATOMS: atom_id res chain seq x y z
N MET A 1 -13.91 -3.77 16.40
CA MET A 1 -13.14 -4.45 15.33
C MET A 1 -13.66 -3.96 13.99
N LYS A 2 -12.80 -3.43 13.11
CA LYS A 2 -13.22 -3.07 11.76
C LYS A 2 -13.14 -4.33 10.89
N ASN A 3 -14.30 -4.84 10.48
CA ASN A 3 -14.37 -5.89 9.47
C ASN A 3 -14.46 -5.22 8.09
N PHE A 4 -13.55 -5.54 7.18
CA PHE A 4 -13.55 -4.99 5.82
C PHE A 4 -14.32 -5.92 4.91
N ALA A 5 -15.33 -5.41 4.20
CA ALA A 5 -15.95 -6.15 3.12
C ALA A 5 -15.02 -6.10 1.91
N LEU A 6 -14.59 -7.28 1.42
CA LEU A 6 -13.65 -7.38 0.30
C LEU A 6 -14.35 -7.92 -0.95
N GLU A 7 -14.04 -7.34 -2.11
CA GLU A 7 -14.50 -7.76 -3.44
C GLU A 7 -13.31 -8.28 -4.26
N CYS A 8 -13.53 -9.33 -5.05
CA CYS A 8 -12.53 -9.84 -6.00
C CYS A 8 -12.81 -9.30 -7.40
N TRP A 9 -11.81 -8.68 -8.01
CA TRP A 9 -11.86 -8.13 -9.36
C TRP A 9 -10.81 -8.82 -10.25
N ASP A 10 -10.93 -8.61 -11.57
CA ASP A 10 -9.91 -8.99 -12.56
C ASP A 10 -9.49 -10.46 -12.45
N GLU A 11 -10.48 -11.36 -12.46
CA GLU A 11 -10.29 -12.82 -12.34
C GLU A 11 -9.58 -13.26 -11.05
N GLY A 12 -9.72 -12.46 -9.98
CA GLY A 12 -9.10 -12.73 -8.68
C GLY A 12 -7.67 -12.19 -8.55
N ARG A 13 -7.15 -11.49 -9.57
CA ARG A 13 -5.85 -10.81 -9.51
C ARG A 13 -5.87 -9.59 -8.60
N VAL A 14 -7.04 -9.04 -8.31
CA VAL A 14 -7.20 -7.86 -7.43
C VAL A 14 -8.25 -8.13 -6.36
N THR A 15 -7.92 -7.81 -5.11
CA THR A 15 -8.87 -7.77 -4.00
C THR A 15 -9.01 -6.31 -3.54
N VAL A 16 -10.25 -5.82 -3.49
CA VAL A 16 -10.59 -4.42 -3.19
C VAL A 16 -11.46 -4.34 -1.95
N ASN A 17 -11.17 -3.39 -1.07
CA ASN A 17 -12.07 -3.03 0.01
C ASN A 17 -13.29 -2.30 -0.56
N ARG A 18 -14.47 -2.86 -0.34
CA ARG A 18 -15.75 -2.41 -0.89
C ARG A 18 -16.03 -0.92 -0.66
N ALA A 19 -15.57 -0.37 0.47
CA ALA A 19 -15.73 1.05 0.78
C ALA A 19 -15.09 1.99 -0.26
N PHE A 20 -14.11 1.50 -1.03
CA PHE A 20 -13.39 2.28 -2.04
C PHE A 20 -13.68 1.81 -3.47
N ALA A 21 -14.54 0.81 -3.63
CA ALA A 21 -14.85 0.17 -4.91
C ALA A 21 -15.33 1.19 -5.96
N ASP A 22 -16.25 2.07 -5.57
CA ASP A 22 -16.85 3.04 -6.50
C ASP A 22 -15.86 4.14 -6.91
N SER A 23 -15.01 4.58 -5.98
CA SER A 23 -13.93 5.53 -6.27
C SER A 23 -12.95 4.95 -7.29
N LEU A 24 -12.48 3.70 -7.09
CA LEU A 24 -11.59 3.05 -8.05
C LEU A 24 -12.25 2.83 -9.42
N ARG A 25 -13.54 2.46 -9.46
CA ARG A 25 -14.30 2.35 -10.71
C ARG A 25 -14.40 3.68 -11.46
N ALA A 26 -14.71 4.77 -10.75
CA ALA A 26 -14.82 6.11 -11.32
C ALA A 26 -13.51 6.57 -12.00
N HIS A 27 -12.37 6.07 -11.53
CA HIS A 27 -11.04 6.39 -12.09
C HIS A 27 -10.49 5.31 -13.03
N ASN A 28 -11.30 4.34 -13.48
CA ASN A 28 -10.88 3.21 -14.33
C ASN A 28 -9.74 2.36 -13.73
N LEU A 29 -9.65 2.31 -12.41
CA LEU A 29 -8.68 1.53 -11.65
C LEU A 29 -9.24 0.17 -11.26
N THR A 30 -9.74 -0.58 -12.25
CA THR A 30 -10.51 -1.81 -12.03
C THR A 30 -9.73 -3.11 -12.29
N THR A 31 -8.55 -3.01 -12.91
CA THR A 31 -7.71 -4.17 -13.24
C THR A 31 -6.34 -4.06 -12.59
N PHE A 32 -5.66 -5.21 -12.47
CA PHE A 32 -4.29 -5.28 -11.97
C PHE A 32 -3.39 -4.34 -12.77
N ASP A 33 -3.45 -4.45 -14.10
CA ASP A 33 -2.58 -3.69 -15.01
C ASP A 33 -2.86 -2.18 -14.94
N ALA A 34 -4.12 -1.77 -14.79
CA ALA A 34 -4.50 -0.36 -14.65
C ALA A 34 -3.93 0.25 -13.37
N ILE A 35 -4.02 -0.46 -12.23
CA ILE A 35 -3.51 0.02 -10.95
C ILE A 35 -1.98 -0.05 -10.92
N MET A 36 -1.40 -1.18 -11.33
CA MET A 36 0.04 -1.40 -11.32
C MET A 36 0.78 -0.37 -12.16
N ASN A 37 0.24 -0.03 -13.35
CA ASN A 37 0.86 0.92 -14.26
C ASN A 37 0.33 2.36 -14.11
N TYR A 38 -0.47 2.66 -13.09
CA TYR A 38 -1.03 3.99 -12.90
C TYR A 38 0.09 5.03 -12.74
N THR A 39 0.12 6.03 -13.61
CA THR A 39 1.15 7.10 -13.61
C THR A 39 0.63 8.43 -13.07
N GLY A 40 -0.66 8.53 -12.73
CA GLY A 40 -1.20 9.71 -12.06
C GLY A 40 -0.64 9.84 -10.64
N GLY A 41 -0.34 11.06 -10.21
CA GLY A 41 0.08 11.34 -8.83
C GLY A 41 1.53 11.83 -8.69
N SER A 42 1.92 12.05 -7.44
CA SER A 42 3.25 12.52 -7.06
C SER A 42 4.07 11.35 -6.52
N ILE A 43 5.25 11.11 -7.10
CA ILE A 43 6.14 10.03 -6.64
C ILE A 43 6.62 10.39 -5.22
N ALA A 44 6.22 9.58 -4.23
CA ALA A 44 6.55 9.86 -2.84
C ALA A 44 7.96 9.39 -2.50
N LYS A 45 8.35 8.17 -2.95
CA LYS A 45 9.68 7.58 -2.72
C LYS A 45 10.02 6.50 -3.76
N ASN A 46 11.22 6.58 -4.33
CA ASN A 46 11.87 5.49 -5.06
C ASN A 46 12.97 4.93 -4.16
N VAL A 47 12.74 3.77 -3.53
CA VAL A 47 13.71 3.18 -2.57
C VAL A 47 14.65 2.23 -3.30
N LEU A 48 14.14 1.43 -4.24
CA LEU A 48 14.90 0.50 -5.10
C LEU A 48 14.24 0.41 -6.50
N ARG A 49 14.91 -0.13 -7.52
CA ARG A 49 14.37 -0.23 -8.91
C ARG A 49 13.08 -1.07 -8.97
N GLU A 50 12.98 -2.04 -8.07
CA GLU A 50 11.92 -3.04 -7.99
C GLU A 50 10.83 -2.69 -6.96
N ARG A 51 11.02 -1.62 -6.17
CA ARG A 51 10.03 -1.18 -5.18
C ARG A 51 9.80 0.33 -5.23
N THR A 52 8.61 0.71 -5.69
CA THR A 52 8.20 2.11 -5.85
C THR A 52 7.00 2.41 -4.97
N THR A 53 7.03 3.52 -4.24
CA THR A 53 5.87 4.03 -3.51
C THR A 53 5.45 5.37 -4.10
N THR A 54 4.26 5.41 -4.70
CA THR A 54 3.68 6.61 -5.29
C THR A 54 2.51 7.08 -4.44
N ARG A 55 2.41 8.39 -4.21
CA ARG A 55 1.18 8.97 -3.67
C ARG A 55 0.28 9.32 -4.84
N ILE A 56 -0.95 8.84 -4.79
CA ILE A 56 -1.96 9.13 -5.80
C ILE A 56 -3.06 9.94 -5.12
N ASP A 57 -3.46 11.04 -5.73
CA ASP A 57 -4.58 11.85 -5.27
C ASP A 57 -5.71 11.62 -6.26
N LEU A 58 -6.77 10.92 -5.84
CA LEU A 58 -7.93 10.66 -6.70
C LEU A 58 -8.97 11.75 -6.42
N PRO A 59 -9.28 12.64 -7.38
CA PRO A 59 -10.25 13.70 -7.18
C PRO A 59 -11.66 13.11 -7.12
N GLU A 60 -12.27 13.18 -5.94
CA GLU A 60 -13.66 12.77 -5.75
C GLU A 60 -14.60 13.86 -6.29
N THR A 61 -15.67 13.46 -7.00
CA THR A 61 -16.64 14.41 -7.60
C THR A 61 -17.47 15.13 -6.55
N SER A 62 -17.58 14.56 -5.34
CA SER A 62 -18.36 15.08 -4.23
C SER A 62 -17.79 14.61 -2.90
N GLY A 63 -16.68 15.23 -2.45
CA GLY A 63 -16.03 14.88 -1.19
C GLY A 63 -14.67 15.57 -1.00
N PRO A 64 -14.06 15.45 0.19
CA PRO A 64 -12.68 15.87 0.41
C PRO A 64 -11.73 15.03 -0.48
N LYS A 65 -10.61 15.62 -0.92
CA LYS A 65 -9.60 14.89 -1.71
C LYS A 65 -9.11 13.67 -0.94
N GLN A 66 -9.31 12.48 -1.50
CA GLN A 66 -8.79 11.24 -0.96
C GLN A 66 -7.42 10.94 -1.59
N ALA A 67 -6.41 10.86 -0.73
CA ALA A 67 -5.08 10.49 -1.13
C ALA A 67 -4.79 9.05 -0.75
N PHE A 68 -4.05 8.35 -1.60
CA PHE A 68 -3.67 6.96 -1.42
C PHE A 68 -2.17 6.77 -1.63
N PHE A 69 -1.63 5.73 -1.03
CA PHE A 69 -0.27 5.27 -1.27
C PHE A 69 -0.29 3.96 -2.03
N LEU A 70 0.28 3.97 -3.22
CA LEU A 70 0.45 2.82 -4.08
C LEU A 70 1.89 2.30 -4.00
N LYS A 71 2.07 1.17 -3.33
CA LYS A 71 3.34 0.46 -3.20
C LYS A 71 3.40 -0.67 -4.21
N ARG A 72 4.31 -0.58 -5.17
CA ARG A 72 4.52 -1.57 -6.23
C ARG A 72 5.75 -2.40 -5.92
N HIS A 73 5.66 -3.69 -6.20
CA HIS A 73 6.75 -4.66 -6.13
C HIS A 73 6.85 -5.33 -7.49
N GLY A 74 7.97 -5.11 -8.18
CA GLY A 74 8.29 -5.73 -9.46
C GLY A 74 9.10 -7.02 -9.31
N PRO A 75 9.58 -7.61 -10.41
CA PRO A 75 10.38 -8.82 -10.36
C PRO A 75 11.77 -8.47 -9.80
N SER A 76 12.00 -8.76 -8.52
CA SER A 76 13.35 -8.70 -7.93
C SER A 76 14.32 -9.59 -8.73
N PRO A 77 15.61 -9.24 -8.82
CA PRO A 77 16.63 -10.13 -9.34
C PRO A 77 16.67 -11.43 -8.52
N LEU A 78 16.83 -12.60 -9.17
CA LEU A 78 16.94 -13.92 -8.51
C LEU A 78 17.93 -13.95 -7.32
N LYS A 79 18.96 -13.10 -7.35
CA LYS A 79 19.96 -12.95 -6.28
C LYS A 79 19.37 -12.47 -4.95
N GLU A 80 18.26 -11.75 -4.96
CA GLU A 80 17.55 -11.30 -3.74
C GLU A 80 16.68 -12.38 -3.11
N TYR A 81 16.36 -13.44 -3.85
CA TYR A 81 15.65 -14.61 -3.33
C TYR A 81 16.58 -15.52 -2.52
N ILE A 82 17.87 -15.57 -2.89
CA ILE A 82 18.88 -16.46 -2.27
C ILE A 82 19.54 -15.81 -1.04
N LYS A 83 19.70 -14.47 -1.04
CA LYS A 83 20.36 -13.75 0.06
C LYS A 83 19.68 -13.96 1.43
N PRO A 84 18.35 -13.95 1.57
CA PRO A 84 17.68 -14.19 2.84
C PRO A 84 17.78 -15.64 3.29
N TRP A 85 17.85 -16.60 2.35
CA TRP A 85 18.08 -18.02 2.65
C TRP A 85 19.46 -18.27 3.28
N LEU A 86 20.49 -17.55 2.83
CA LEU A 86 21.82 -17.57 3.46
C LEU A 86 21.83 -16.97 4.87
N ARG A 87 20.79 -16.21 5.26
CA ARG A 87 20.62 -15.61 6.59
C ARG A 87 19.54 -16.31 7.44
N LEU A 88 19.01 -17.45 6.99
CA LEU A 88 17.86 -18.15 7.59
C LEU A 88 16.59 -17.27 7.76
N THR A 89 16.50 -16.13 7.07
CA THR A 89 15.34 -15.25 7.11
C THR A 89 14.46 -15.49 5.89
N ARG A 90 13.13 -15.54 6.08
CA ARG A 90 12.22 -15.66 4.93
C ARG A 90 12.26 -14.36 4.11
N PRO A 91 12.42 -14.44 2.78
CA PRO A 91 12.32 -13.26 1.94
C PRO A 91 10.87 -12.72 2.02
N ILE A 92 10.70 -11.48 2.48
CA ILE A 92 9.39 -10.81 2.43
C ILE A 92 9.22 -10.31 1.00
N LEU A 93 8.50 -11.08 0.19
CA LEU A 93 8.29 -10.80 -1.23
C LEU A 93 6.85 -10.34 -1.45
N GLY A 94 6.72 -9.22 -2.16
CA GLY A 94 5.43 -8.71 -2.63
C GLY A 94 4.53 -8.07 -1.57
N ALA A 95 3.30 -7.79 -1.98
CA ALA A 95 2.32 -7.02 -1.21
C ALA A 95 1.55 -7.84 -0.16
N ARG A 96 1.45 -9.17 -0.31
CA ARG A 96 0.57 -10.03 0.51
C ARG A 96 0.88 -10.00 1.99
N ASN A 97 2.16 -10.03 2.35
CA ASN A 97 2.56 -10.01 3.76
C ASN A 97 2.13 -8.70 4.44
N GLU A 98 2.31 -7.57 3.77
CA GLU A 98 1.91 -6.26 4.30
C GLU A 98 0.38 -6.12 4.36
N TRP A 99 -0.34 -6.61 3.34
CA TRP A 99 -1.81 -6.69 3.37
C TRP A 99 -2.34 -7.48 4.56
N ASN A 100 -1.81 -8.69 4.79
CA ASN A 100 -2.25 -9.53 5.90
C ASN A 100 -1.92 -8.89 7.27
N ALA A 101 -0.76 -8.23 7.40
CA ALA A 101 -0.40 -7.52 8.62
C ALA A 101 -1.36 -6.36 8.92
N ILE A 102 -1.77 -5.59 7.90
CA ILE A 102 -2.75 -4.52 8.05
C ILE A 102 -4.09 -5.09 8.53
N LEU A 103 -4.59 -6.15 7.89
CA LEU A 103 -5.84 -6.79 8.30
C LEU A 103 -5.77 -7.29 9.75
N ALA A 104 -4.68 -7.98 10.12
CA ALA A 104 -4.47 -8.47 11.48
C ALA A 104 -4.46 -7.34 12.52
N PHE A 105 -3.83 -6.20 12.22
CA PHE A 105 -3.86 -5.04 13.11
C PHE A 105 -5.27 -4.51 13.34
N HIS A 106 -6.10 -4.44 12.30
CA HIS A 106 -7.51 -4.00 12.43
C HIS A 106 -8.38 -5.02 13.16
N GLU A 107 -8.09 -6.32 13.02
CA GLU A 107 -8.76 -7.39 13.76
C GLU A 107 -8.51 -7.28 15.27
N ILE A 108 -7.29 -6.94 15.70
CA ILE A 108 -6.95 -6.74 17.12
C ILE A 108 -7.18 -5.30 17.61
N GLY A 109 -7.69 -4.41 16.75
CA GLY A 109 -8.04 -3.04 17.11
C GLY A 109 -6.86 -2.06 17.22
N ILE A 110 -5.69 -2.38 16.67
CA ILE A 110 -4.57 -1.45 16.56
C ILE A 110 -4.79 -0.52 15.36
N PRO A 111 -4.87 0.82 15.58
CA PRO A 111 -5.02 1.77 14.48
C PRO A 111 -3.80 1.74 13.55
N THR A 112 -4.05 1.48 12.28
CA THR A 112 -3.05 1.53 11.20
C THR A 112 -3.72 2.03 9.91
N MET A 113 -2.95 2.09 8.83
CA MET A 113 -3.44 2.43 7.49
C MET A 113 -4.65 1.59 7.07
N ILE A 114 -5.58 2.19 6.34
CA ILE A 114 -6.76 1.49 5.84
C ILE A 114 -6.39 0.76 4.54
N PRO A 115 -6.63 -0.56 4.45
CA PRO A 115 -6.39 -1.32 3.23
C PRO A 115 -7.43 -0.94 2.17
N VAL A 116 -6.97 -0.57 0.97
CA VAL A 116 -7.83 -0.19 -0.15
C VAL A 116 -7.86 -1.29 -1.20
N ALA A 117 -6.70 -1.73 -1.68
CA ALA A 117 -6.62 -2.85 -2.61
C ALA A 117 -5.27 -3.57 -2.53
N ILE A 118 -5.27 -4.86 -2.84
CA ILE A 118 -4.07 -5.64 -3.15
C ILE A 118 -4.24 -6.26 -4.52
N GLY A 119 -3.18 -6.28 -5.32
CA GLY A 119 -3.15 -7.03 -6.56
C GLY A 119 -1.89 -7.87 -6.68
N GLU A 120 -2.03 -9.04 -7.29
CA GLU A 120 -0.94 -9.98 -7.50
C GLU A 120 -1.07 -10.63 -8.90
N SER A 121 0.03 -10.61 -9.65
CA SER A 121 0.12 -11.24 -10.97
C SER A 121 1.53 -11.79 -11.16
N GLY A 122 1.69 -13.11 -11.00
CA GLY A 122 2.98 -13.77 -11.10
C GLY A 122 3.99 -13.28 -10.04
N ARG A 123 5.00 -12.52 -10.47
CA ARG A 123 6.03 -11.93 -9.59
C ARG A 123 5.76 -10.46 -9.25
N ASP A 124 4.77 -9.87 -9.88
CA ASP A 124 4.39 -8.48 -9.68
C ASP A 124 3.26 -8.40 -8.68
N SER A 125 3.32 -7.41 -7.80
CA SER A 125 2.25 -7.14 -6.86
C SER A 125 2.20 -5.68 -6.46
N PHE A 126 1.03 -5.21 -6.05
CA PHE A 126 0.87 -3.91 -5.45
C PHE A 126 0.02 -3.95 -4.19
N LEU A 127 0.26 -2.96 -3.33
CA LEU A 127 -0.58 -2.64 -2.18
C LEU A 127 -1.01 -1.18 -2.31
N LEU A 128 -2.32 -0.96 -2.25
CA LEU A 128 -2.93 0.35 -2.20
C LEU A 128 -3.55 0.57 -0.82
N THR A 129 -3.21 1.68 -0.18
CA THR A 129 -3.73 2.06 1.13
C THR A 129 -4.18 3.51 1.15
N GLU A 130 -5.13 3.84 2.00
CA GLU A 130 -5.51 5.23 2.27
C GLU A 130 -4.34 5.98 2.93
N SER A 131 -4.19 7.25 2.60
CA SER A 131 -3.22 8.14 3.24
C SER A 131 -3.67 8.49 4.66
N ILE A 132 -2.72 8.46 5.61
CA ILE A 132 -2.94 8.97 6.96
C ILE A 132 -2.60 10.47 6.95
N GLU A 133 -3.62 11.31 6.88
CA GLU A 133 -3.47 12.76 6.91
C GLU A 133 -3.45 13.31 8.35
N GLY A 134 -2.92 14.52 8.52
CA GLY A 134 -2.87 15.19 9.82
C GLY A 134 -1.97 14.52 10.86
N CYS A 135 -1.09 13.60 10.43
CA CYS A 135 -0.15 12.93 11.32
C CYS A 135 1.25 13.52 11.23
N ARG A 136 1.98 13.43 12.34
CA ARG A 136 3.39 13.80 12.43
C ARG A 136 4.21 12.55 12.71
N LYS A 137 5.30 12.36 11.98
CA LYS A 137 6.25 11.29 12.28
C LYS A 137 6.87 11.53 13.65
N LEU A 138 6.91 10.48 14.46
CA LEU A 138 7.50 10.53 15.79
C LEU A 138 8.95 10.99 15.76
N SER A 139 9.75 10.54 14.78
CA SER A 139 11.16 10.97 14.66
C SER A 139 11.31 12.49 14.51
N HIS A 140 10.51 13.11 13.64
CA HIS A 140 10.51 14.56 13.50
C HIS A 140 10.01 15.26 14.77
N TRP A 141 9.02 14.68 15.46
CA TRP A 141 8.57 15.22 16.74
C TRP A 141 9.68 15.18 17.80
N VAL A 142 10.40 14.05 17.89
CA VAL A 142 11.53 13.89 18.80
C VAL A 142 12.63 14.89 18.45
N GLU A 143 13.00 15.05 17.18
CA GLU A 143 14.04 16.02 16.75
C GLU A 143 13.72 17.46 17.19
N ASP A 144 12.46 17.90 17.01
CA ASP A 144 12.05 19.25 17.42
C ASP A 144 11.98 19.43 18.94
N ASN A 145 11.74 18.36 19.71
CA ASN A 145 11.53 18.41 21.16
C ASN A 145 12.73 17.88 21.97
N ALA A 146 13.78 17.36 21.30
CA ALA A 146 14.97 16.80 21.94
C ALA A 146 15.79 17.85 22.71
N TRP A 147 15.57 19.15 22.45
CA TRP A 147 16.22 20.26 23.14
C TRP A 147 15.46 20.75 24.38
N THR A 148 14.24 20.25 24.62
CA THR A 148 13.37 20.69 25.73
C THR A 148 13.55 19.84 27.00
N TYR A 149 14.31 18.75 26.94
CA TYR A 149 14.62 17.85 28.06
C TYR A 149 16.11 17.91 28.45
N LYS A 150 16.64 19.12 28.65
CA LYS A 150 17.91 19.35 29.35
C LYS A 150 17.67 20.07 30.66
#